data_AF-A0A8S2ELE0-F1
#
_entry.id   AF-A0A8S2ELE0-F1
#
_cell.length_a   1.000
_cell.length_b   1.000
_cell.length_c   1.000
_cell.angle_alpha   90.00
_cell.angle_beta   90.00
_cell.angle_gamma   90.00
#
_symmetry.space_group_name_H-M   'P 1'
#
loop_
_entity.id
_entity.type
_entity.pdbx_description
1 polymer ?
#
loop_
_entity_poly.entity_id
_entity_poly.type
_entity_poly.pdbx_seq_one_letter_code
_entity_poly.pdbx_strand_id
1 'polypeptide(L)'
;MEGCPRLPMLSFDLKSCVESINLCEKIPSVNNYFSLIKKSGDKYSSECEQINRLRQNVVNASADQVGVQILKKYYCQLRLLRNRFPMLPETECAVRFTWYYL
;
A
#
# COMPACT_ATOMS: atom_id res chain seq x y z
N MET A 1 25.08 -37.50 0.53
CA MET A 1 25.50 -36.12 0.85
C MET A 1 24.59 -35.54 1.94
N GLU A 2 24.45 -36.22 3.09
CA GLU A 2 23.54 -35.76 4.17
C GLU A 2 24.26 -35.11 5.37
N GLY A 3 25.58 -34.93 5.31
CA GLY A 3 26.40 -34.39 6.41
C GLY A 3 27.12 -33.06 6.12
N CYS A 4 26.80 -32.37 5.02
CA CYS A 4 27.47 -31.12 4.69
C CYS A 4 26.94 -29.97 5.55
N PRO A 5 27.80 -29.16 6.21
CA PRO A 5 27.35 -28.05 7.04
C PRO A 5 26.65 -26.98 6.19
N ARG A 6 25.54 -26.44 6.70
CA ARG A 6 24.80 -25.37 6.02
C ARG A 6 25.61 -24.09 6.04
N LEU A 7 25.80 -23.50 4.86
CA LEU A 7 26.44 -22.19 4.73
C LEU A 7 25.49 -21.08 5.18
N PRO A 8 26.02 -20.01 5.78
CA PRO A 8 25.20 -18.84 6.10
C PRO A 8 24.68 -18.19 4.82
N MET A 9 23.47 -17.64 4.88
CA MET A 9 22.85 -16.88 3.80
C MET A 9 22.86 -15.40 4.13
N LEU A 10 22.96 -14.55 3.10
CA LEU A 10 22.81 -13.11 3.24
C LEU A 10 21.32 -12.77 3.39
N SER A 11 20.99 -11.91 4.34
CA SER A 11 19.65 -11.33 4.52
C SER A 11 19.69 -9.82 4.35
N PHE A 12 18.55 -9.24 3.98
CA PHE A 12 18.38 -7.79 3.84
C PHE A 12 17.30 -7.30 4.80
N ASP A 13 17.53 -6.12 5.37
CA ASP A 13 16.55 -5.46 6.21
C ASP A 13 15.44 -4.83 5.36
N LEU A 14 14.23 -4.77 5.94
CA LEU A 14 13.09 -4.16 5.28
C LEU A 14 13.19 -2.63 5.35
N LYS A 15 12.80 -1.97 4.26
CA LYS A 15 12.67 -0.52 4.23
C LYS A 15 11.53 -0.06 5.13
N SER A 16 11.77 1.00 5.89
CA SER A 16 10.76 1.64 6.73
C SER A 16 10.07 2.80 6.01
N CYS A 17 8.81 3.03 6.39
CA CYS A 17 7.99 4.15 5.92
C CYS A 17 7.48 4.91 7.15
N VAL A 18 7.77 6.21 7.28
CA VAL A 18 7.41 7.02 8.47
C VAL A 18 6.11 7.80 8.28
N GLU A 19 5.71 8.10 7.04
CA GLU A 19 4.54 8.95 6.81
C GLU A 19 3.23 8.17 6.93
N SER A 20 2.39 8.57 7.88
CA SER A 20 0.98 8.21 7.98
C SER A 20 0.19 8.91 6.87
N ILE A 21 0.40 8.48 5.63
CA ILE A 21 -0.40 8.93 4.49
C ILE A 21 -1.81 8.38 4.69
N ASN A 22 -2.74 9.25 5.06
CA ASN A 22 -4.16 8.95 4.98
C ASN A 22 -4.56 8.97 3.51
N LEU A 23 -4.65 7.78 2.90
CA LEU A 23 -5.12 7.68 1.52
C LEU A 23 -6.51 8.30 1.39
N CYS A 24 -7.38 8.12 2.39
CA CYS A 24 -8.70 8.77 2.49
C CYS A 24 -8.68 10.30 2.35
N GLU A 25 -7.64 10.97 2.85
CA GLU A 25 -7.55 12.44 2.91
C GLU A 25 -6.98 13.04 1.62
N LYS A 26 -6.31 12.21 0.80
CA LYS A 26 -5.88 12.53 -0.58
C LYS A 26 -6.88 12.02 -1.64
N ILE A 27 -7.79 11.13 -1.24
CA ILE A 27 -8.96 10.70 -1.99
C ILE A 27 -10.07 11.77 -2.19
N PRO A 28 -10.09 12.98 -1.60
CA PRO A 28 -11.06 14.01 -2.00
C PRO A 28 -10.98 14.36 -3.49
N SER A 29 -9.79 14.32 -4.11
CA SER A 29 -9.64 14.42 -5.57
C SER A 29 -10.27 13.23 -6.29
N VAL A 30 -10.16 12.04 -5.71
CA VAL A 30 -10.82 10.81 -6.19
C VAL A 30 -12.34 10.88 -5.98
N ASN A 31 -12.85 11.44 -4.88
CA ASN A 31 -14.27 11.67 -4.62
C ASN A 31 -14.85 12.74 -5.55
N ASN A 32 -14.09 13.79 -5.89
CA ASN A 32 -14.45 14.73 -6.95
C ASN A 32 -14.42 14.06 -8.33
N TYR A 33 -13.42 13.24 -8.63
CA TYR A 33 -13.40 12.43 -9.85
C TYR A 33 -14.56 11.43 -9.90
N PHE A 34 -14.96 10.86 -8.76
CA PHE A 34 -16.11 9.98 -8.62
C PHE A 34 -17.45 10.71 -8.71
N SER A 35 -17.55 11.93 -8.19
CA SER A 35 -18.76 12.76 -8.33
C SER A 35 -18.96 13.15 -9.80
N LEU A 36 -17.87 13.41 -10.52
CA LEU A 36 -17.85 13.64 -11.96
C LEU A 36 -18.23 12.40 -12.79
N ILE A 37 -17.84 11.18 -12.38
CA ILE A 37 -18.09 9.96 -13.16
C ILE A 37 -19.36 9.20 -12.75
N LYS A 38 -19.76 9.21 -11.48
CA LYS A 38 -20.74 8.24 -10.94
C LYS A 38 -21.88 8.80 -10.08
N LYS A 39 -22.06 10.12 -9.96
CA LYS A 39 -23.22 10.74 -9.25
C LYS A 39 -23.57 10.03 -7.92
N SER A 40 -22.58 9.68 -7.10
CA SER A 40 -22.78 8.98 -5.81
C SER A 40 -21.57 9.25 -4.92
N GLY A 41 -21.55 10.41 -4.26
CA GLY A 41 -20.39 10.93 -3.53
C GLY A 41 -20.00 10.20 -2.24
N ASP A 42 -20.76 9.21 -1.78
CA ASP A 42 -20.63 8.65 -0.42
C ASP A 42 -20.20 7.17 -0.33
N LYS A 43 -19.88 6.52 -1.46
CA LYS A 43 -19.86 5.04 -1.50
C LYS A 43 -18.53 4.35 -1.15
N TYR A 44 -17.46 5.09 -0.85
CA TYR A 44 -16.13 4.48 -0.73
C TYR A 44 -15.40 4.70 0.60
N SER A 45 -16.03 5.36 1.58
CA SER A 45 -15.39 5.66 2.87
C SER A 45 -14.89 4.38 3.58
N SER A 46 -15.71 3.33 3.58
CA SER A 46 -15.38 2.02 4.16
C SER A 46 -14.17 1.36 3.49
N GLU A 47 -14.12 1.37 2.16
CA GLU A 47 -13.03 0.79 1.39
C GLU A 47 -11.72 1.56 1.60
N CYS A 48 -11.81 2.88 1.74
CA CYS A 48 -10.65 3.72 2.03
C CYS A 48 -10.10 3.43 3.43
N GLU A 49 -10.98 3.27 4.43
CA GLU A 49 -10.57 2.81 5.77
C GLU A 49 -9.90 1.44 5.73
N GLN A 50 -10.44 0.48 4.97
CA GLN A 50 -9.85 -0.86 4.83
C GLN A 50 -8.44 -0.82 4.27
N ILE A 51 -8.20 0.00 3.24
CA ILE A 51 -6.87 0.17 2.64
C ILE A 51 -5.91 0.86 3.63
N ASN A 52 -6.37 1.85 4.39
CA ASN A 52 -5.57 2.50 5.43
C ASN A 52 -5.18 1.54 6.56
N ARG A 53 -6.12 0.71 7.04
CA ARG A 53 -5.83 -0.34 8.02
C ARG A 53 -4.81 -1.35 7.47
N LEU A 54 -4.96 -1.75 6.21
CA LEU A 54 -4.02 -2.64 5.55
C LEU A 54 -2.61 -2.03 5.44
N ARG A 55 -2.51 -0.73 5.20
CA ARG A 55 -1.24 0.01 5.20
C ARG A 55 -0.59 -0.01 6.58
N GLN A 56 -1.34 0.23 7.66
CA GLN A 56 -0.82 0.15 9.04
C GLN A 56 -0.26 -1.24 9.35
N ASN A 57 -0.95 -2.29 8.89
CA ASN A 57 -0.47 -3.67 9.04
C ASN A 57 0.82 -3.94 8.25
N VAL A 58 1.01 -3.30 7.09
CA VAL A 58 2.24 -3.42 6.28
C VAL A 58 3.43 -2.75 6.94
N VAL A 59 3.24 -1.55 7.50
CA VAL A 59 4.32 -0.82 8.17
C VAL A 59 4.84 -1.60 9.38
N ASN A 60 3.96 -2.32 10.07
CA ASN A 60 4.29 -3.14 11.24
C ASN A 60 4.41 -4.65 10.91
N ALA A 61 4.58 -5.02 9.64
CA ALA A 61 4.63 -6.42 9.24
C ALA A 61 5.91 -7.11 9.76
N SER A 62 5.75 -8.30 10.33
CA SER A 62 6.86 -9.15 10.76
C SER A 62 7.60 -9.79 9.58
N ALA A 63 8.87 -10.17 9.78
CA ALA A 63 9.68 -10.87 8.79
C ALA A 63 9.36 -12.38 8.73
N ASP A 64 8.08 -12.73 8.72
CA ASP A 64 7.58 -14.10 8.71
C ASP A 64 6.60 -14.31 7.54
N GLN A 65 6.11 -15.55 7.40
CA GLN A 65 5.19 -15.89 6.32
C GLN A 65 3.91 -15.06 6.36
N VAL A 66 3.43 -14.68 7.56
CA VAL A 66 2.24 -13.84 7.73
C VAL A 66 2.50 -12.42 7.19
N GLY A 67 3.64 -11.81 7.54
CA GLY A 67 4.03 -10.50 7.03
C GLY A 67 4.16 -10.48 5.50
N VAL A 68 4.72 -11.54 4.90
CA VAL A 68 4.78 -11.68 3.43
C VAL A 68 3.38 -11.66 2.79
N GLN A 69 2.41 -12.34 3.39
CA GLN A 69 1.02 -12.33 2.88
C GLN A 69 0.37 -10.96 2.99
N ILE A 70 0.62 -10.24 4.09
CA ILE A 70 0.11 -8.87 4.29
C ILE A 70 0.69 -7.92 3.24
N LEU A 71 2.00 -8.00 2.99
CA LEU A 71 2.69 -7.21 1.97
C LEU A 71 2.13 -7.47 0.57
N LYS A 72 1.94 -8.76 0.20
CA LYS A 72 1.34 -9.15 -1.08
C LYS A 72 -0.08 -8.62 -1.22
N LYS A 73 -0.90 -8.75 -0.17
CA LYS A 73 -2.28 -8.26 -0.17
C LYS A 73 -2.32 -6.75 -0.41
N TYR A 74 -1.48 -5.99 0.28
CA TYR A 74 -1.41 -4.53 0.09
C TYR A 74 -0.95 -4.14 -1.31
N TYR A 75 0.08 -4.79 -1.84
CA TYR A 75 0.56 -4.56 -3.20
C TYR A 75 -0.55 -4.78 -4.25
N CYS A 76 -1.32 -5.87 -4.11
CA CYS A 76 -2.45 -6.14 -4.99
C CYS A 76 -3.51 -5.04 -4.92
N GLN A 77 -3.85 -4.55 -3.72
CA GLN A 77 -4.81 -3.45 -3.55
C GLN A 77 -4.33 -2.17 -4.23
N LEU A 78 -3.06 -1.78 -4.05
CA LEU A 78 -2.48 -0.61 -4.73
C LEU A 78 -2.54 -0.74 -6.26
N ARG A 79 -2.29 -1.94 -6.79
CA ARG A 79 -2.37 -2.19 -8.25
C ARG A 79 -3.80 -2.11 -8.78
N LEU A 80 -4.78 -2.62 -8.04
CA LEU A 80 -6.19 -2.47 -8.39
C LEU A 80 -6.64 -1.01 -8.34
N LEU A 81 -6.14 -0.25 -7.36
CA LEU A 81 -6.43 1.17 -7.20
C LEU A 81 -5.88 1.97 -8.39
N ARG A 82 -4.62 1.73 -8.77
CA ARG A 82 -4.00 2.35 -9.96
C ARG A 82 -4.74 2.03 -11.28
N ASN A 83 -5.37 0.86 -11.38
CA ASN A 83 -6.15 0.51 -12.57
C ASN A 83 -7.49 1.26 -12.65
N ARG A 84 -8.02 1.74 -11.52
CA ARG A 84 -9.30 2.44 -11.44
C ARG A 84 -9.15 3.96 -11.46
N PHE A 85 -8.04 4.48 -10.92
CA PHE A 85 -7.77 5.91 -10.82
C PHE A 85 -6.47 6.27 -11.50
N PRO A 86 -6.41 7.41 -12.20
CA PRO A 86 -5.16 7.96 -12.68
C PRO A 86 -4.34 8.41 -11.47
N MET A 87 -3.43 7.56 -10.97
CA MET A 87 -2.54 7.83 -9.81
C MET A 87 -1.08 8.09 -10.23
N LEU A 88 -0.89 8.46 -11.50
CA LEU A 88 0.43 8.78 -12.04
C LEU A 88 0.92 10.13 -11.46
N PRO A 89 2.23 10.40 -11.47
CA PRO A 89 2.74 11.73 -11.18
C PRO A 89 1.99 12.77 -12.04
N GLU A 90 1.70 13.94 -11.44
CA GLU A 90 1.00 15.07 -12.09
C GLU A 90 -0.49 14.86 -12.44
N THR A 91 -1.09 13.76 -11.97
CA THR A 91 -2.54 13.55 -12.10
C THR A 91 -3.29 13.98 -10.83
N GLU A 92 -4.57 14.31 -10.96
CA GLU A 92 -5.40 14.82 -9.86
C GLU A 92 -5.46 13.87 -8.65
N CYS A 93 -5.26 12.56 -8.86
CA CYS A 93 -5.28 11.53 -7.82
C CYS A 93 -3.89 10.99 -7.46
N ALA A 94 -2.82 11.74 -7.77
CA ALA A 94 -1.45 11.33 -7.46
C ALA A 94 -1.23 11.17 -5.95
N VAL A 95 -0.72 10.00 -5.55
CA VAL A 95 -0.33 9.72 -4.15
C VAL A 95 1.19 9.68 -4.07
N ARG A 96 1.75 10.48 -3.16
CA ARG A 96 3.20 10.50 -2.88
C ARG A 96 3.50 9.52 -1.76
N PHE A 97 4.47 8.63 -1.99
CA PHE A 97 5.01 7.71 -0.98
C PHE A 97 6.47 8.05 -0.69
N THR A 98 6.83 8.14 0.59
CA THR A 98 8.20 8.40 1.04
C THR A 98 8.75 7.17 1.76
N TRP A 99 9.95 6.72 1.36
CA TRP A 99 10.62 5.56 1.93
C TRP A 99 12.02 5.95 2.38
N TYR A 100 12.45 5.45 3.54
CA TYR A 100 13.82 5.62 3.98
C TYR A 100 14.72 4.55 3.35
N TYR A 101 15.89 4.99 2.91
CA TYR A 101 17.02 4.10 2.68
C TYR A 101 17.70 3.90 4.04
N LEU A 102 18.02 2.64 4.36
CA LEU A 102 18.98 2.34 5.42
C LEU A 102 20.37 2.81 5.00
#